data_AF-A0A136JGM9-F1
#
_entry.id   AF-A0A136JGM9-F1
#
_cell.length_a   1.000
_cell.length_b   1.000
_cell.length_c   1.000
_cell.angle_alpha   90.00
_cell.angle_beta   90.00
_cell.angle_gamma   90.00
#
_symmetry.space_group_name_H-M   'P 1'
#
loop_
_entity.id
_entity.type
_entity.pdbx_description
1 polymer ?
#
loop_
_entity_poly.entity_id
_entity_poly.type
_entity_poly.pdbx_seq_one_letter_code
_entity_poly.pdbx_strand_id
1 'polypeptide(L)'
;MTNKNCYFVTTAFQTGSIVCIGLLGIMALILLGMAIFMGRWKTGVAANPWSIGSVASLCLNDDVRRLFSNLPAGIDAGALPQEVVESIFEDRRFRLGYFYGTNSGTIEYGIVLAENDGRTLSEKVFGGDPWDVDNMLKKHGPLTELDHKHHLPFLMLGYVGRLLLLFILLGVLGVIGYYQTSSEKTEFEKFMSGEGFGVRFLFTGAGVVITLFWSSFFDSIAIISPFRLLDKGSRSARRSILLGPPRNGFSGLWAGLRRGDFFLASTSFILIISELLPILLCNTPFRSTQLYIVNRACTYGAIGIMGVMALALIGSFAIKWPHMPMDPSTIAGTMYYVCDSWMLSGFEGGVSRLPKKERDARVRNMGLRYGFGRGVGVSGKSRISVDMSEDSRMPI
;
A
#
# COMPACT_ATOMS: atom_id res chain seq x y z
N MET A 1 -32.85 -54.46 -26.50
CA MET A 1 -33.13 -54.15 -25.07
C MET A 1 -32.17 -53.07 -24.63
N THR A 2 -32.68 -51.85 -24.51
CA THR A 2 -31.93 -50.63 -24.17
C THR A 2 -31.85 -50.49 -22.66
N ASN A 3 -30.66 -50.70 -22.09
CA ASN A 3 -30.37 -50.43 -20.67
C ASN A 3 -30.33 -48.92 -20.44
N LYS A 4 -31.51 -48.30 -20.33
CA LYS A 4 -31.70 -47.00 -19.70
C LYS A 4 -31.90 -47.28 -18.22
N ASN A 5 -30.85 -47.09 -17.42
CA ASN A 5 -30.90 -46.76 -15.98
C ASN A 5 -29.50 -46.90 -15.37
N CYS A 6 -28.59 -46.03 -15.78
CA CYS A 6 -27.43 -45.67 -14.95
C CYS A 6 -27.72 -44.26 -14.41
N TYR A 7 -28.39 -44.20 -13.26
CA TYR A 7 -28.48 -42.95 -12.51
C TYR A 7 -27.13 -42.72 -11.83
N PHE A 8 -26.42 -41.68 -12.28
CA PHE A 8 -25.24 -41.19 -11.60
C PHE A 8 -25.71 -40.47 -10.33
N VAL A 9 -25.89 -41.22 -9.24
CA VAL A 9 -26.14 -40.62 -7.92
C VAL A 9 -24.82 -40.02 -7.47
N THR A 10 -24.65 -38.71 -7.68
CA THR A 10 -23.64 -37.94 -6.97
C THR A 10 -24.01 -37.94 -5.50
N THR A 11 -23.57 -38.94 -4.75
CA THR A 11 -23.53 -38.86 -3.29
C THR A 11 -22.56 -37.73 -2.95
N ALA A 12 -23.10 -36.53 -2.77
CA ALA A 12 -22.35 -35.41 -2.22
C ALA A 12 -21.72 -35.89 -0.91
N PHE A 13 -20.40 -35.75 -0.78
CA PHE A 13 -19.64 -36.09 0.42
C PHE A 13 -20.24 -35.36 1.63
N GLN A 14 -21.14 -36.03 2.36
CA GLN A 14 -21.89 -35.44 3.48
C GLN A 14 -20.95 -34.97 4.59
N THR A 15 -19.86 -35.72 4.84
CA THR A 15 -18.82 -35.32 5.80
C THR A 15 -18.07 -34.07 5.34
N GLY A 16 -17.78 -33.96 4.03
CA GLY A 16 -17.07 -32.81 3.47
C GLY A 16 -17.92 -31.53 3.51
N SER A 17 -19.22 -31.64 3.20
CA SER A 17 -20.12 -30.49 3.27
C SER A 17 -20.34 -30.01 4.71
N ILE A 18 -20.44 -30.91 5.69
CA ILE A 18 -20.54 -30.55 7.12
C ILE A 18 -19.29 -29.79 7.57
N VAL A 19 -18.09 -30.25 7.19
CA VAL A 19 -16.84 -29.55 7.51
C VAL A 19 -16.78 -28.16 6.87
N CYS A 20 -17.15 -28.04 5.59
CA CYS A 20 -17.20 -26.74 4.90
C CYS A 20 -18.21 -25.77 5.54
N ILE A 21 -19.39 -26.25 5.92
CA ILE A 21 -20.42 -25.45 6.59
C ILE A 21 -19.91 -24.97 7.96
N GLY A 22 -19.27 -25.86 8.73
CA GLY A 22 -18.65 -25.49 10.01
C GLY A 22 -17.58 -24.42 9.86
N LEU A 23 -16.71 -24.57 8.84
CA LEU A 23 -15.63 -23.61 8.56
C LEU A 23 -16.18 -22.25 8.11
N LEU A 24 -17.20 -22.23 7.25
CA LEU A 24 -17.92 -21.00 6.87
C LEU A 24 -18.58 -20.32 8.07
N GLY A 25 -19.18 -21.11 8.98
CA GLY A 25 -19.76 -20.59 10.22
C GLY A 25 -18.73 -19.91 11.12
N ILE A 26 -17.55 -20.53 11.29
CA ILE A 26 -16.44 -19.94 12.06
C ILE A 26 -15.94 -18.65 11.39
N MET A 27 -15.75 -18.64 10.07
CA MET A 27 -15.35 -17.42 9.34
C MET A 27 -16.36 -16.29 9.54
N ALA A 28 -17.66 -16.59 9.47
CA ALA A 28 -18.72 -15.61 9.70
C ALA A 28 -18.69 -15.07 11.14
N LEU A 29 -18.47 -15.92 12.14
CA LEU A 29 -18.33 -15.49 13.54
C LEU A 29 -17.10 -14.60 13.76
N ILE A 30 -15.96 -14.93 13.15
CA ILE A 30 -14.74 -14.10 13.22
C ILE A 30 -15.00 -12.73 12.58
N LEU A 31 -15.62 -12.68 11.41
CA LEU A 31 -15.97 -11.43 10.74
C LEU A 31 -16.94 -10.58 11.58
N LEU A 32 -17.93 -11.21 12.21
CA LEU A 32 -18.88 -10.54 13.09
C LEU A 32 -18.18 -10.01 14.36
N GLY A 33 -17.31 -10.82 14.98
CA GLY A 33 -16.49 -10.40 16.13
C GLY A 33 -15.59 -9.22 15.78
N MET A 34 -14.93 -9.26 14.62
CA MET A 34 -14.09 -8.17 14.12
C MET A 34 -14.91 -6.91 13.85
N ALA A 35 -16.11 -7.03 13.26
CA ALA A 35 -17.00 -5.90 13.03
C ALA A 35 -17.46 -5.24 14.35
N ILE A 36 -17.81 -6.05 15.36
CA ILE A 36 -18.18 -5.54 16.69
C ILE A 36 -17.00 -4.84 17.35
N PHE A 37 -15.82 -5.45 17.30
CA PHE A 37 -14.61 -4.90 17.89
C PHE A 37 -14.23 -3.56 17.23
N MET A 38 -14.17 -3.52 15.89
CA MET A 38 -13.91 -2.30 15.14
C MET A 38 -14.97 -1.22 15.37
N GLY A 39 -16.23 -1.59 15.51
CA GLY A 39 -17.32 -0.65 15.79
C GLY A 39 -17.23 0.00 17.17
N ARG A 40 -16.63 -0.68 18.14
CA ARG A 40 -16.45 -0.17 19.51
C ARG A 40 -15.11 0.55 19.72
N TRP A 41 -14.14 0.33 18.82
CA TRP A 41 -12.82 0.93 18.91
C TRP A 41 -12.83 2.41 18.53
N LYS A 42 -12.59 3.27 19.52
CA LYS A 42 -12.36 4.71 19.30
C LYS A 42 -10.89 4.91 18.94
N THR A 43 -10.62 5.20 17.68
CA THR A 43 -9.26 5.45 17.16
C THR A 43 -8.67 6.79 17.61
N GLY A 44 -9.49 7.67 18.21
CA GLY A 44 -9.06 9.00 18.62
C GLY A 44 -8.84 9.99 17.47
N VAL A 45 -9.13 9.62 16.20
CA VAL A 45 -8.98 10.52 15.04
C VAL A 45 -10.33 10.74 14.37
N ALA A 46 -10.69 11.99 14.10
CA ALA A 46 -12.01 12.35 13.54
C ALA A 46 -12.21 11.94 12.07
N ALA A 47 -11.12 11.67 11.34
CA ALA A 47 -11.14 11.28 9.94
C ALA A 47 -10.07 10.24 9.62
N ASN A 48 -10.18 9.58 8.45
CA ASN A 48 -9.25 8.55 8.01
C ASN A 48 -7.81 9.11 7.94
N PRO A 49 -6.84 8.64 8.73
CA PRO A 49 -5.48 9.19 8.76
C PRO A 49 -4.68 8.90 7.48
N TRP A 50 -5.13 7.99 6.62
CA TRP A 50 -4.38 7.53 5.45
C TRP A 50 -4.40 8.47 4.23
N SER A 51 -5.07 9.63 4.29
CA SER A 51 -4.95 10.64 3.23
C SER A 51 -3.95 11.72 3.60
N ILE A 52 -3.21 12.23 2.62
CA ILE A 52 -2.16 13.25 2.82
C ILE A 52 -2.71 14.46 3.60
N GLY A 53 -3.89 14.95 3.26
CA GLY A 53 -4.53 16.06 3.96
C GLY A 53 -4.93 15.75 5.41
N SER A 54 -5.18 14.49 5.76
CA SER A 54 -5.41 14.08 7.15
C SER A 54 -4.13 14.14 7.96
N VAL A 55 -3.06 13.54 7.42
CA VAL A 55 -1.75 13.54 8.08
C VAL A 55 -1.26 14.97 8.23
N ALA A 56 -1.44 15.81 7.20
CA ALA A 56 -1.17 17.23 7.24
C ALA A 56 -1.88 17.92 8.42
N SER A 57 -3.19 17.70 8.56
CA SER A 57 -3.96 18.28 9.67
C SER A 57 -3.53 17.78 11.05
N LEU A 58 -2.95 16.58 11.14
CA LEU A 58 -2.42 16.03 12.40
C LEU A 58 -0.97 16.48 12.68
N CYS A 59 -0.26 16.99 11.67
CA CYS A 59 1.15 17.41 11.73
C CYS A 59 1.30 18.92 11.95
N LEU A 60 0.34 19.56 12.62
CA LEU A 60 0.37 21.02 12.85
C LEU A 60 1.22 21.43 14.06
N ASN A 61 1.61 20.49 14.94
CA ASN A 61 2.46 20.78 16.09
C ASN A 61 3.89 21.16 15.67
N ASP A 62 4.39 22.30 16.14
CA ASP A 62 5.68 22.83 15.72
C ASP A 62 6.89 22.00 16.15
N ASP A 63 6.86 21.36 17.32
CA ASP A 63 7.96 20.51 17.80
C ASP A 63 8.14 19.30 16.89
N VAL A 64 7.01 18.68 16.52
CA VAL A 64 6.98 17.58 15.56
C VAL A 64 7.43 18.06 14.18
N ARG A 65 6.92 19.20 13.69
CA ARG A 65 7.31 19.74 12.39
C ARG A 65 8.80 20.01 12.30
N ARG A 66 9.39 20.60 13.35
CA ARG A 66 10.84 20.88 13.43
C ARG A 66 11.66 19.60 13.43
N LEU A 67 11.20 18.55 14.11
CA LEU A 67 11.86 17.25 14.08
C LEU A 67 11.95 16.69 12.66
N PHE A 68 10.83 16.68 11.93
CA PHE A 68 10.79 16.17 10.55
C PHE A 68 11.46 17.11 9.54
N SER A 69 11.38 18.44 9.74
CA SER A 69 11.99 19.40 8.83
C SER A 69 13.52 19.44 8.96
N ASN A 70 14.07 19.06 10.12
CA ASN A 70 15.51 18.95 10.33
C ASN A 70 16.13 17.66 9.79
N LEU A 71 15.32 16.70 9.33
CA LEU A 71 15.85 15.51 8.66
C LEU A 71 16.68 15.93 7.43
N PRO A 72 17.86 15.33 7.23
CA PRO A 72 18.85 15.75 6.24
C PRO A 72 18.47 15.41 4.79
N ALA A 73 17.22 15.07 4.51
CA ALA A 73 16.79 14.70 3.17
C ALA A 73 16.54 15.94 2.30
N GLY A 74 17.62 16.40 1.66
CA GLY A 74 17.58 17.39 0.59
C GLY A 74 17.02 16.82 -0.73
N ILE A 75 16.89 17.68 -1.73
CA ILE A 75 16.47 17.32 -3.11
C ILE A 75 17.27 16.15 -3.71
N ASP A 76 18.53 16.05 -3.31
CA ASP A 76 19.53 15.13 -3.87
C ASP A 76 19.90 13.99 -2.91
N ALA A 77 19.30 13.94 -1.71
CA ALA A 77 19.53 12.85 -0.78
C ALA A 77 18.84 11.59 -1.29
N GLY A 78 19.59 10.48 -1.34
CA GLY A 78 19.05 9.14 -1.58
C GLY A 78 18.09 8.68 -0.48
N ALA A 79 17.83 7.37 -0.42
CA ALA A 79 17.06 6.79 0.67
C ALA A 79 17.71 7.16 2.02
N LEU A 80 16.92 7.69 2.96
CA LEU A 80 17.40 7.85 4.34
C LEU A 80 17.72 6.46 4.91
N PRO A 81 18.95 6.21 5.40
CA PRO A 81 19.26 4.94 6.05
C PRO A 81 18.30 4.71 7.22
N GLN A 82 17.77 3.50 7.32
CA GLN A 82 16.81 3.14 8.36
C GLN A 82 17.40 3.39 9.77
N GLU A 83 18.69 3.16 9.96
CA GLU A 83 19.43 3.43 11.20
C GLU A 83 19.41 4.92 11.61
N VAL A 84 19.51 5.83 10.65
CA VAL A 84 19.44 7.28 10.89
C VAL A 84 18.03 7.68 11.29
N VAL A 85 17.01 7.07 10.67
CA VAL A 85 15.61 7.32 11.03
C VAL A 85 15.31 6.77 12.43
N GLU A 86 15.75 5.54 12.72
CA GLU A 86 15.52 4.88 14.01
C GLU A 86 16.18 5.64 15.16
N SER A 87 17.45 6.03 15.03
CA SER A 87 18.16 6.79 16.07
C SER A 87 17.51 8.13 16.41
N ILE A 88 16.87 8.80 15.45
CA ILE A 88 16.15 10.06 15.69
C ILE A 88 14.88 9.84 16.51
N PHE A 89 14.26 8.66 16.40
CA PHE A 89 12.99 8.31 17.03
C PHE A 89 13.12 7.41 18.27
N GLU A 90 14.28 6.81 18.53
CA GLU A 90 14.51 5.79 19.56
C GLU A 90 14.05 6.23 20.97
N ASP A 91 14.40 7.46 21.36
CA ASP A 91 14.05 8.02 22.68
C ASP A 91 12.75 8.85 22.69
N ARG A 92 12.02 8.89 21.57
CA ARG A 92 10.88 9.81 21.39
C ARG A 92 9.57 9.04 21.33
N ARG A 93 8.71 9.30 22.31
CA ARG A 93 7.33 8.78 22.31
C ARG A 93 6.39 9.80 21.69
N PHE A 94 5.50 9.36 20.81
CA PHE A 94 4.46 10.18 20.21
C PHE A 94 3.10 9.81 20.77
N ARG A 95 2.25 10.80 21.00
CA ARG A 95 0.85 10.60 21.39
C ARG A 95 -0.05 11.51 20.57
N LEU A 96 -1.32 11.13 20.45
CA LEU A 96 -2.35 12.05 19.98
C LEU A 96 -2.77 12.95 21.15
N GLY A 97 -2.84 14.25 20.91
CA GLY A 97 -3.13 15.22 21.95
C GLY A 97 -3.60 16.56 21.42
N TYR A 98 -4.08 17.38 22.35
CA TYR A 98 -4.41 18.77 22.09
C TYR A 98 -3.19 19.64 22.32
N PHE A 99 -3.03 20.66 21.48
CA PHE A 99 -2.01 21.70 21.62
C PHE A 99 -2.57 23.03 21.11
N TYR A 100 -1.90 24.12 21.45
CA TYR A 100 -2.25 25.45 20.96
C TYR A 100 -1.50 25.71 19.66
N GLY A 101 -2.22 26.06 18.60
CA GLY A 101 -1.61 26.45 17.33
C GLY A 101 -0.88 27.79 17.47
N THR A 102 0.40 27.81 17.09
CA THR A 102 1.28 28.97 17.27
C THR A 102 0.81 30.22 16.52
N ASN A 103 0.25 30.04 15.31
CA ASN A 103 -0.20 31.14 14.46
C ASN A 103 -1.68 31.49 14.66
N SER A 104 -2.53 30.50 14.90
CA SER A 104 -3.99 30.68 15.00
C SER A 104 -4.48 30.98 16.42
N GLY A 105 -3.69 30.66 17.45
CA GLY A 105 -4.11 30.74 18.86
C GLY A 105 -5.25 29.78 19.22
N THR A 106 -5.63 28.87 18.32
CA THR A 106 -6.74 27.93 18.53
C THR A 106 -6.27 26.60 19.10
N ILE A 107 -7.17 25.90 19.81
CA ILE A 107 -6.89 24.54 20.28
C ILE A 107 -7.01 23.57 19.11
N GLU A 108 -5.88 23.01 18.73
CA GLU A 108 -5.72 22.03 17.67
C GLU A 108 -5.53 20.63 18.25
N TYR A 109 -5.77 19.62 17.41
CA TYR A 109 -5.60 18.22 17.76
C TYR A 109 -4.65 17.56 16.76
N GLY A 110 -3.70 16.78 17.23
CA GLY A 110 -2.73 16.17 16.34
C GLY A 110 -1.71 15.30 17.08
N ILE A 111 -0.64 14.98 16.37
CA ILE A 111 0.48 14.23 16.90
C ILE A 111 1.34 15.20 17.69
N VAL A 112 1.61 14.87 18.95
CA VAL A 112 2.47 15.63 19.86
C VAL A 112 3.50 14.70 20.47
N LEU A 113 4.65 15.24 20.86
CA LEU A 113 5.64 14.47 21.64
C LEU A 113 5.05 14.20 23.03
N ALA A 114 5.12 12.94 23.47
CA ALA A 114 4.82 12.58 24.84
C ALA A 114 6.00 13.02 25.70
N GLU A 115 5.78 14.10 26.46
CA GLU A 115 6.73 14.64 27.42
C GLU A 115 6.99 13.59 28.51
N ASN A 116 8.20 13.02 28.53
CA ASN A 116 8.56 11.93 29.45
C ASN A 116 9.48 12.39 30.59
N ASP A 117 9.99 13.62 30.57
CA ASP A 117 10.72 14.24 31.70
C ASP A 117 10.59 15.75 31.58
N GLY A 118 10.41 16.47 32.70
CA GLY A 118 10.28 17.93 32.78
C GLY A 118 11.53 18.75 32.37
N ARG A 119 12.25 18.32 31.33
CA ARG A 119 13.22 19.15 30.59
C ARG A 119 12.48 19.82 29.44
N THR A 120 12.76 21.09 29.21
CA THR A 120 12.14 21.87 28.14
C THR A 120 12.34 21.17 26.80
N LEU A 121 11.27 21.04 26.00
CA LEU A 121 11.25 20.37 24.69
C LEU A 121 12.38 20.83 23.76
N SER A 122 12.81 22.09 23.86
CA SER A 122 13.95 22.63 23.10
C SER A 122 15.30 22.00 23.49
N GLU A 123 15.49 21.58 24.74
CA GLU A 123 16.74 21.01 25.25
C GLU A 123 16.89 19.52 24.88
N LYS A 124 15.81 18.75 24.77
CA LYS A 124 15.85 17.37 24.22
C LYS A 124 15.80 17.33 22.68
N VAL A 125 15.20 18.33 22.03
CA VAL A 125 15.17 18.41 20.55
C VAL A 125 16.50 18.92 19.98
N PHE A 126 17.22 19.79 20.69
CA PHE A 126 18.46 20.42 20.21
C PHE A 126 19.69 20.26 21.13
N GLY A 127 19.54 19.71 22.35
CA GLY A 127 20.65 19.49 23.28
C GLY A 127 21.26 18.09 23.21
N GLY A 128 20.80 17.24 22.28
CA GLY A 128 21.64 16.15 21.77
C GLY A 128 22.64 16.75 20.79
N ASP A 129 23.92 16.45 20.94
CA ASP A 129 24.99 17.05 20.15
C ASP A 129 24.66 16.99 18.64
N PRO A 130 24.50 18.15 17.96
CA PRO A 130 24.35 18.21 16.51
C PRO A 130 25.50 17.50 15.76
N TRP A 131 26.63 17.37 16.46
CA TRP A 131 27.82 16.66 16.04
C TRP A 131 27.59 15.16 15.85
N ASP A 132 26.66 14.50 16.54
CA ASP A 132 26.49 13.05 16.42
C ASP A 132 25.73 12.67 15.13
N VAL A 133 24.69 13.43 14.77
CA VAL A 133 23.97 13.23 13.49
C VAL A 133 24.86 13.61 12.31
N ASP A 134 25.62 14.70 12.41
CA ASP A 134 26.57 15.13 11.36
C ASP A 134 27.76 14.16 11.23
N ASN A 135 28.24 13.58 12.34
CA ASN A 135 29.28 12.54 12.33
C ASN A 135 28.76 11.19 11.83
N MET A 136 27.52 10.80 12.13
CA MET A 136 26.85 9.61 11.60
C MET A 136 26.63 9.73 10.09
N LEU A 137 26.26 10.93 9.62
CA LEU A 137 26.15 11.26 8.20
C LEU A 137 27.52 11.24 7.52
N LYS A 138 28.56 11.84 8.11
CA LYS A 138 29.95 11.76 7.61
C LYS A 138 30.48 10.32 7.56
N LYS A 139 30.09 9.47 8.52
CA LYS A 139 30.44 8.04 8.55
C LYS A 139 29.83 7.25 7.39
N HIS A 140 28.68 7.69 6.88
CA HIS A 140 28.03 7.13 5.69
C HIS A 140 28.45 7.82 4.38
N GLY A 141 29.41 8.75 4.43
CA GLY A 141 29.82 9.60 3.31
C GLY A 141 28.87 10.78 3.10
N PRO A 142 29.27 11.81 2.32
CA PRO A 142 28.36 12.89 1.97
C PRO A 142 27.09 12.29 1.35
N LEU A 143 25.90 12.65 1.86
CA LEU A 143 24.59 12.29 1.28
C LEU A 143 24.46 12.69 -0.20
N THR A 144 25.37 13.54 -0.68
CA THR A 144 25.57 13.95 -2.06
C THR A 144 26.18 12.86 -2.96
N GLU A 145 26.84 11.84 -2.40
CA GLU A 145 27.42 10.67 -3.10
C GLU A 145 26.56 9.40 -2.97
N LEU A 146 25.46 9.43 -2.22
CA LEU A 146 24.49 8.34 -2.20
C LEU A 146 23.76 8.32 -3.55
N ASP A 147 24.21 7.41 -4.41
CA ASP A 147 23.73 7.09 -5.77
C ASP A 147 22.33 7.64 -6.04
N HIS A 148 22.20 8.53 -7.04
CA HIS A 148 20.97 9.18 -7.53
C HIS A 148 19.89 8.20 -8.05
N LYS A 149 19.94 6.95 -7.61
CA LYS A 149 19.02 5.89 -7.93
C LYS A 149 17.64 6.24 -7.41
N HIS A 150 16.66 6.11 -8.30
CA HIS A 150 15.25 6.29 -7.97
C HIS A 150 14.86 5.28 -6.87
N HIS A 151 14.88 5.72 -5.62
CA HIS A 151 14.49 4.88 -4.50
C HIS A 151 12.96 4.77 -4.44
N LEU A 152 12.51 3.52 -4.33
CA LEU A 152 11.14 3.16 -4.04
C LEU A 152 11.19 2.31 -2.76
N PRO A 153 10.52 2.73 -1.68
CA PRO A 153 10.60 2.06 -0.38
C PRO A 153 9.93 0.67 -0.39
N PHE A 154 9.10 0.39 -1.40
CA PHE A 154 8.39 -0.88 -1.52
C PHE A 154 9.23 -1.92 -2.26
N LEU A 155 9.65 -2.97 -1.55
CA LEU A 155 10.37 -4.12 -2.13
C LEU A 155 9.60 -4.73 -3.32
N MET A 156 8.27 -4.82 -3.23
CA MET A 156 7.39 -5.31 -4.31
C MET A 156 7.40 -4.42 -5.56
N LEU A 157 7.62 -3.12 -5.38
CA LEU A 157 7.67 -2.17 -6.49
C LEU A 157 9.08 -2.02 -7.05
N GLY A 158 10.10 -2.46 -6.31
CA GLY A 158 11.47 -2.59 -6.78
C GLY A 158 11.64 -3.68 -7.84
N TYR A 159 12.76 -3.61 -8.57
CA TYR A 159 13.07 -4.56 -9.63
C TYR A 159 13.15 -6.01 -9.13
N VAL A 160 13.71 -6.22 -7.94
CA VAL A 160 13.87 -7.55 -7.34
C VAL A 160 12.52 -8.22 -7.07
N GLY A 161 11.59 -7.51 -6.41
CA GLY A 161 10.26 -8.05 -6.11
C GLY A 161 9.47 -8.39 -7.38
N ARG A 162 9.53 -7.54 -8.40
CA ARG A 162 8.87 -7.80 -9.69
C ARG A 162 9.46 -8.99 -10.43
N LEU A 163 10.80 -9.10 -10.47
CA LEU A 163 11.48 -10.23 -11.10
C LEU A 163 11.18 -11.55 -10.38
N LEU A 164 11.16 -11.54 -9.04
CA LEU A 164 10.80 -12.71 -8.24
C LEU A 164 9.35 -13.15 -8.51
N LEU A 165 8.40 -12.21 -8.51
CA LEU A 165 7.00 -12.52 -8.78
C LEU A 165 6.80 -13.03 -10.20
N LEU A 166 7.47 -12.42 -11.17
CA LEU A 166 7.46 -12.85 -12.58
C LEU A 166 8.07 -14.25 -12.73
N PHE A 167 9.16 -14.55 -12.03
CA PHE A 167 9.77 -15.88 -12.00
C PHE A 167 8.81 -16.93 -11.43
N ILE A 168 8.13 -16.64 -10.33
CA ILE A 168 7.12 -17.56 -9.74
C ILE A 168 5.96 -17.78 -10.73
N LEU A 169 5.43 -16.71 -11.34
CA LEU A 169 4.33 -16.81 -12.30
C LEU A 169 4.73 -17.63 -13.54
N LEU A 170 5.90 -17.37 -14.12
CA LEU A 170 6.41 -18.12 -15.27
C LEU A 170 6.76 -19.56 -14.91
N GLY A 171 7.26 -19.81 -13.70
CA GLY A 171 7.54 -21.16 -13.20
C GLY A 171 6.26 -21.99 -13.11
N VAL A 172 5.21 -21.45 -12.49
CA VAL A 172 3.91 -22.15 -12.39
C VAL A 172 3.24 -22.29 -13.76
N LEU A 173 3.27 -21.26 -14.59
CA LEU A 173 2.78 -21.33 -15.98
C LEU A 173 3.52 -22.40 -16.80
N GLY A 174 4.85 -22.46 -16.68
CA GLY A 174 5.68 -23.44 -17.36
C GLY A 174 5.37 -24.87 -16.93
N VAL A 175 5.18 -25.09 -15.62
CA VAL A 175 4.78 -26.40 -15.09
C VAL A 175 3.41 -26.84 -15.63
N ILE A 176 2.42 -25.94 -15.63
CA ILE A 176 1.08 -26.25 -16.14
C ILE A 176 1.10 -26.46 -17.65
N GLY A 177 1.85 -25.63 -18.39
CA GLY A 177 2.02 -25.77 -19.84
C GLY A 177 2.70 -27.08 -20.21
N TYR A 178 3.78 -27.45 -19.50
CA TYR A 178 4.48 -28.72 -19.70
C TYR A 178 3.56 -29.93 -19.46
N TYR A 179 2.75 -29.88 -18.40
CA TYR A 179 1.74 -30.91 -18.12
C TYR A 179 0.70 -31.03 -19.24
N GLN A 180 0.36 -29.94 -19.92
CA GLN A 180 -0.65 -29.96 -20.97
C GLN A 180 -0.12 -30.41 -22.34
N THR A 181 1.17 -30.20 -22.62
CA THR A 181 1.80 -30.57 -23.90
C THR A 181 2.44 -31.97 -23.85
N SER A 182 2.94 -32.41 -22.69
CA SER A 182 3.59 -33.71 -22.58
C SER A 182 2.56 -34.84 -22.56
N SER A 183 2.66 -35.74 -23.55
CA SER A 183 1.92 -37.02 -23.59
C SER A 183 2.81 -38.21 -23.19
N GLU A 184 4.03 -37.93 -22.68
CA GLU A 184 5.02 -38.93 -22.33
C GLU A 184 4.98 -39.28 -20.84
N LYS A 185 4.88 -40.58 -20.56
CA LYS A 185 4.78 -41.23 -19.23
C LYS A 185 6.01 -41.04 -18.34
N THR A 186 6.42 -39.81 -18.13
CA THR A 186 7.52 -39.44 -17.24
C THR A 186 7.10 -39.64 -15.78
N GLU A 187 8.07 -39.81 -14.88
CA GLU A 187 7.80 -39.91 -13.44
C GLU A 187 7.13 -38.63 -12.89
N PHE A 188 7.42 -37.49 -13.51
CA PHE A 188 6.74 -36.23 -13.23
C PHE A 188 5.26 -36.27 -13.60
N GLU A 189 4.90 -36.81 -14.76
CA GLU A 189 3.50 -36.98 -15.15
C GLU A 189 2.78 -37.96 -14.20
N LYS A 190 3.44 -39.03 -13.74
CA LYS A 190 2.89 -39.94 -12.71
C LYS A 190 2.68 -39.26 -11.36
N PHE A 191 3.58 -38.36 -10.96
CA PHE A 191 3.39 -37.55 -9.75
C PHE A 191 2.21 -36.58 -9.91
N MET A 192 2.14 -35.84 -11.03
CA MET A 192 1.10 -34.86 -11.34
C MET A 192 -0.29 -35.47 -11.56
N SER A 193 -0.35 -36.65 -12.18
CA SER A 193 -1.58 -37.45 -12.37
C SER A 193 -1.90 -38.34 -11.17
N GLY A 194 -1.02 -38.38 -10.16
CA GLY A 194 -1.29 -39.09 -8.92
C GLY A 194 -2.55 -38.54 -8.28
N GLU A 195 -3.51 -39.42 -7.95
CA GLU A 195 -4.77 -39.06 -7.27
C GLU A 195 -4.57 -38.51 -5.83
N GLY A 196 -3.33 -38.23 -5.44
CA GLY A 196 -2.94 -37.80 -4.11
C GLY A 196 -3.31 -36.35 -3.79
N PHE A 197 -3.57 -36.12 -2.50
CA PHE A 197 -3.82 -34.79 -1.92
C PHE A 197 -2.65 -33.81 -2.14
N GLY A 198 -1.41 -34.31 -2.24
CA GLY A 198 -0.20 -33.49 -2.23
C GLY A 198 -0.07 -32.50 -3.39
N VAL A 199 -0.32 -32.92 -4.63
CA VAL A 199 -0.19 -32.05 -5.80
C VAL A 199 -1.20 -30.90 -5.73
N ARG A 200 -2.46 -31.20 -5.40
CA ARG A 200 -3.52 -30.18 -5.27
C ARG A 200 -3.22 -29.18 -4.16
N PHE A 201 -2.70 -29.66 -3.03
CA PHE A 201 -2.25 -28.82 -1.94
C PHE A 201 -1.11 -27.89 -2.39
N LEU A 202 -0.13 -28.40 -3.13
CA LEU A 202 0.98 -27.61 -3.68
C LEU A 202 0.48 -26.52 -4.64
N PHE A 203 -0.40 -26.85 -5.59
CA PHE A 203 -0.96 -25.88 -6.54
C PHE A 203 -1.86 -24.83 -5.88
N THR A 204 -2.64 -25.24 -4.88
CA THR A 204 -3.46 -24.32 -4.08
C THR A 204 -2.56 -23.38 -3.28
N GLY A 205 -1.52 -23.92 -2.63
CA GLY A 205 -0.51 -23.15 -1.90
C GLY A 205 0.20 -22.14 -2.81
N ALA A 206 0.64 -22.58 -4.00
CA ALA A 206 1.22 -21.69 -5.00
C ALA A 206 0.26 -20.57 -5.41
N GLY A 207 -1.02 -20.89 -5.62
CA GLY A 207 -2.07 -19.90 -5.90
C GLY A 207 -2.22 -18.88 -4.77
N VAL A 208 -2.31 -19.34 -3.51
CA VAL A 208 -2.41 -18.45 -2.35
C VAL A 208 -1.20 -17.53 -2.25
N VAL A 209 0.01 -18.08 -2.42
CA VAL A 209 1.25 -17.31 -2.42
C VAL A 209 1.21 -16.23 -3.50
N ILE A 210 0.87 -16.59 -4.74
CA ILE A 210 0.73 -15.63 -5.86
C ILE A 210 -0.29 -14.52 -5.53
N THR A 211 -1.46 -14.87 -4.98
CA THR A 211 -2.48 -13.89 -4.59
C THR A 211 -1.97 -12.95 -3.49
N LEU A 212 -1.23 -13.46 -2.49
CA LEU A 212 -0.64 -12.62 -1.43
C LEU A 212 0.40 -11.63 -1.99
N PHE A 213 1.28 -12.10 -2.87
CA PHE A 213 2.25 -11.24 -3.56
C PHE A 213 1.53 -10.16 -4.38
N TRP A 214 0.47 -10.52 -5.11
CA TRP A 214 -0.30 -9.57 -5.89
C TRP A 214 -1.03 -8.53 -5.03
N SER A 215 -1.60 -8.93 -3.90
CA SER A 215 -2.21 -8.02 -2.91
C SER A 215 -1.19 -7.00 -2.41
N SER A 216 0.02 -7.44 -2.03
CA SER A 216 1.09 -6.54 -1.59
C SER A 216 1.54 -5.57 -2.69
N PHE A 217 1.59 -6.04 -3.94
CA PHE A 217 1.87 -5.20 -5.11
C PHE A 217 0.77 -4.14 -5.31
N PHE A 218 -0.50 -4.53 -5.23
CA PHE A 218 -1.64 -3.60 -5.31
C PHE A 218 -1.59 -2.55 -4.19
N ASP A 219 -1.33 -2.94 -2.94
CA ASP A 219 -1.27 -2.02 -1.80
C ASP A 219 -0.18 -0.96 -1.99
N SER A 220 0.99 -1.37 -2.48
CA SER A 220 2.10 -0.46 -2.81
C SER A 220 1.66 0.60 -3.85
N ILE A 221 0.93 0.17 -4.88
CA ILE A 221 0.41 1.08 -5.92
C ILE A 221 -0.69 2.00 -5.36
N ALA A 222 -1.56 1.46 -4.51
CA ALA A 222 -2.65 2.20 -3.88
C ALA A 222 -2.13 3.36 -3.03
N ILE A 223 -1.05 3.14 -2.28
CA ILE A 223 -0.38 4.15 -1.43
C ILE A 223 0.32 5.21 -2.29
N ILE A 224 1.02 4.81 -3.36
CA ILE A 224 1.78 5.74 -4.22
C ILE A 224 0.90 6.52 -5.20
N SER A 225 -0.24 5.97 -5.62
CA SER A 225 -1.16 6.59 -6.59
C SER A 225 -1.43 8.09 -6.35
N PRO A 226 -1.81 8.57 -5.15
CA PRO A 226 -2.03 10.01 -4.91
C PRO A 226 -0.78 10.86 -5.18
N PHE A 227 0.41 10.40 -4.78
CA PHE A 227 1.67 11.11 -5.03
C PHE A 227 2.04 11.12 -6.51
N ARG A 228 1.85 10.01 -7.23
CA ARG A 228 2.09 9.96 -8.68
C ARG A 228 1.15 10.88 -9.46
N LEU A 229 -0.09 11.04 -9.00
CA LEU A 229 -1.04 11.97 -9.62
C LEU A 229 -0.66 13.44 -9.37
N LEU A 230 -0.01 13.72 -8.24
CA LEU A 230 0.52 15.04 -7.87
C LEU A 230 1.83 15.37 -8.61
N ASP A 231 2.69 14.37 -8.84
CA ASP A 231 3.95 14.49 -9.60
C ASP A 231 3.70 14.84 -11.07
N LYS A 232 2.64 14.27 -11.67
CA LYS A 232 2.25 14.56 -13.07
C LYS A 232 1.70 15.97 -13.28
N GLY A 233 1.33 16.69 -12.23
CA GLY A 233 0.84 18.06 -12.33
C GLY A 233 -0.14 18.46 -11.24
N SER A 234 -0.32 19.77 -11.09
CA SER A 234 -1.09 20.37 -9.99
C SER A 234 -2.58 20.03 -10.04
N ARG A 235 -3.10 19.41 -8.98
CA ARG A 235 -4.51 18.97 -8.88
C ARG A 235 -5.22 19.60 -7.69
N SER A 236 -6.54 19.77 -7.82
CA SER A 236 -7.39 20.26 -6.72
C SER A 236 -7.46 19.25 -5.58
N ALA A 237 -7.73 19.73 -4.35
CA ALA A 237 -7.73 18.91 -3.13
C ALA A 237 -8.53 17.59 -3.25
N ARG A 238 -9.71 17.66 -3.88
CA ARG A 238 -10.63 16.51 -4.06
C ARG A 238 -10.01 15.39 -4.91
N ARG A 239 -9.08 15.72 -5.80
CA ARG A 239 -8.44 14.80 -6.75
C ARG A 239 -6.99 14.46 -6.36
N SER A 240 -6.51 14.90 -5.20
CA SER A 240 -5.16 14.64 -4.72
C SER A 240 -5.10 14.37 -3.22
N ILE A 241 -4.91 15.41 -2.39
CA ILE A 241 -4.55 15.29 -0.98
C ILE A 241 -5.66 14.70 -0.09
N LEU A 242 -6.93 14.80 -0.50
CA LEU A 242 -8.07 14.23 0.23
C LEU A 242 -8.33 12.76 -0.14
N LEU A 243 -7.57 12.21 -1.10
CA LEU A 243 -7.71 10.82 -1.49
C LEU A 243 -7.03 9.92 -0.45
N GLY A 244 -7.80 9.00 0.13
CA GLY A 244 -7.23 7.86 0.83
C GLY A 244 -6.87 6.74 -0.15
N PRO A 245 -5.84 5.93 0.14
CA PRO A 245 -5.53 4.74 -0.63
C PRO A 245 -6.73 3.77 -0.59
N PRO A 246 -7.10 3.15 -1.74
CA PRO A 246 -8.10 2.10 -1.74
C PRO A 246 -7.63 0.90 -0.91
N ARG A 247 -8.52 0.31 -0.10
CA ARG A 247 -8.21 -0.80 0.80
C ARG A 247 -8.57 -2.19 0.25
N ASN A 248 -9.18 -2.24 -0.93
CA ASN A 248 -9.59 -3.48 -1.58
C ASN A 248 -9.65 -3.30 -3.09
N GLY A 249 -9.63 -4.42 -3.83
CA GLY A 249 -9.66 -4.42 -5.30
C GLY A 249 -10.87 -3.69 -5.88
N PHE A 250 -12.07 -3.87 -5.31
CA PHE A 250 -13.28 -3.19 -5.79
C PHE A 250 -13.21 -1.66 -5.65
N SER A 251 -12.80 -1.15 -4.48
CA SER A 251 -12.61 0.28 -4.27
C SER A 251 -11.45 0.81 -5.12
N GLY A 252 -10.41 0.01 -5.36
CA GLY A 252 -9.30 0.36 -6.22
C GLY A 252 -9.73 0.52 -7.67
N LEU A 253 -10.53 -0.42 -8.18
CA LEU A 253 -11.06 -0.42 -9.54
C LEU A 253 -11.96 0.81 -9.76
N TRP A 254 -12.91 1.03 -8.86
CA TRP A 254 -13.80 2.18 -8.92
C TRP A 254 -13.05 3.51 -8.80
N ALA A 255 -12.08 3.59 -7.88
CA ALA A 255 -11.25 4.77 -7.72
C ALA A 255 -10.38 5.05 -8.95
N GLY A 256 -9.75 4.02 -9.53
CA GLY A 256 -8.91 4.12 -10.72
C GLY A 256 -9.70 4.62 -11.92
N LEU A 257 -10.84 3.99 -12.21
CA LEU A 257 -11.73 4.38 -13.31
C LEU A 257 -12.20 5.83 -13.17
N ARG A 258 -12.66 6.23 -11.97
CA ARG A 258 -13.14 7.59 -11.73
C ARG A 258 -12.04 8.66 -11.80
N ARG A 259 -10.79 8.31 -11.52
CA ARG A 259 -9.64 9.23 -11.50
C ARG A 259 -8.88 9.26 -12.84
N GLY A 260 -9.20 8.37 -13.77
CA GLY A 260 -8.43 8.17 -15.00
C GLY A 260 -7.06 7.52 -14.74
N ASP A 261 -6.89 6.84 -13.60
CA ASP A 261 -5.68 6.08 -13.31
C ASP A 261 -5.86 4.64 -13.79
N PHE A 262 -5.59 4.42 -15.08
CA PHE A 262 -5.74 3.12 -15.73
C PHE A 262 -4.85 2.03 -15.12
N PHE A 263 -3.69 2.39 -14.60
CA PHE A 263 -2.78 1.42 -13.99
C PHE A 263 -3.32 0.91 -12.65
N LEU A 264 -3.83 1.81 -11.81
CA LEU A 264 -4.51 1.42 -10.58
C LEU A 264 -5.75 0.59 -10.89
N ALA A 265 -6.55 0.99 -11.90
CA ALA A 265 -7.74 0.25 -12.29
C ALA A 265 -7.41 -1.17 -12.77
N SER A 266 -6.41 -1.32 -13.64
CA SER A 266 -5.97 -2.61 -14.17
C SER A 266 -5.44 -3.54 -13.07
N THR A 267 -4.56 -3.04 -12.19
CA THR A 267 -4.01 -3.84 -11.09
C THR A 267 -5.07 -4.24 -10.06
N SER A 268 -6.05 -3.38 -9.81
CA SER A 268 -7.23 -3.69 -8.99
C SER A 268 -8.12 -4.78 -9.60
N PHE A 269 -8.35 -4.72 -10.91
CA PHE A 269 -9.13 -5.72 -11.64
C PHE A 269 -8.46 -7.09 -11.57
N ILE A 270 -7.14 -7.11 -11.80
CA ILE A 270 -6.35 -8.34 -11.70
C ILE A 270 -6.36 -8.87 -10.27
N LEU A 271 -6.34 -8.01 -9.25
CA LEU A 271 -6.46 -8.43 -7.86
C LEU A 271 -7.76 -9.19 -7.61
N ILE A 272 -8.90 -8.65 -8.04
CA ILE A 272 -10.22 -9.30 -7.90
C ILE A 272 -10.20 -10.68 -8.58
N ILE A 273 -9.63 -10.78 -9.77
CA ILE A 273 -9.59 -12.04 -10.51
C ILE A 273 -8.57 -13.02 -9.90
N SER A 274 -7.47 -12.53 -9.33
CA SER A 274 -6.43 -13.34 -8.69
C SER A 274 -6.92 -14.07 -7.43
N GLU A 275 -7.99 -13.59 -6.78
CA GLU A 275 -8.63 -14.30 -5.67
C GLU A 275 -9.23 -15.65 -6.11
N LEU A 276 -9.53 -15.81 -7.40
CA LEU A 276 -10.01 -17.08 -7.97
C LEU A 276 -8.86 -18.06 -8.26
N LEU A 277 -7.61 -17.61 -8.27
CA LEU A 277 -6.46 -18.40 -8.70
C LEU A 277 -6.23 -19.66 -7.85
N PRO A 278 -6.28 -19.62 -6.49
CA PRO A 278 -6.10 -20.83 -5.69
C PRO A 278 -7.15 -21.90 -6.00
N ILE A 279 -8.39 -21.48 -6.26
CA ILE A 279 -9.51 -22.38 -6.59
C ILE A 279 -9.29 -23.03 -7.96
N LEU A 280 -8.85 -22.26 -8.95
CA LEU A 280 -8.59 -22.76 -10.30
C LEU A 280 -7.39 -23.71 -10.33
N LEU A 281 -6.31 -23.39 -9.60
CA LEU A 281 -5.11 -24.21 -9.50
C LEU A 281 -5.37 -25.52 -8.76
N CYS A 282 -6.19 -25.53 -7.70
CA CYS A 282 -6.60 -26.76 -7.00
C CYS A 282 -7.27 -27.78 -7.94
N ASN A 283 -7.99 -27.30 -8.95
CA ASN A 283 -8.75 -28.12 -9.88
C ASN A 283 -8.00 -28.48 -11.17
N THR A 284 -6.72 -28.08 -11.30
CA THR A 284 -5.88 -28.34 -12.48
C THR A 284 -5.39 -29.80 -12.58
N PRO A 285 -5.03 -30.49 -11.46
CA PRO A 285 -4.69 -31.90 -11.52
C PRO A 285 -5.93 -32.75 -11.83
N PHE A 286 -5.85 -33.53 -12.93
CA PHE A 286 -6.96 -34.31 -13.44
C PHE A 286 -7.38 -35.41 -12.46
N ARG A 287 -8.68 -35.59 -12.27
CA ARG A 287 -9.26 -36.70 -11.50
C ARG A 287 -10.19 -37.49 -12.39
N SER A 288 -10.11 -38.82 -12.29
CA SER A 288 -10.98 -39.76 -13.01
C SER A 288 -12.48 -39.49 -12.78
N THR A 289 -12.84 -38.83 -11.68
CA THR A 289 -14.23 -38.47 -11.31
C THR A 289 -14.66 -37.05 -11.68
N GLN A 290 -13.77 -36.22 -12.24
CA GLN A 290 -14.05 -34.81 -12.57
C GLN A 290 -14.44 -34.65 -14.04
N LEU A 291 -15.41 -33.79 -14.31
CA LEU A 291 -15.85 -33.53 -15.69
C LEU A 291 -14.69 -32.90 -16.49
N TYR A 292 -14.30 -33.53 -17.61
CA TYR A 292 -13.21 -33.06 -18.47
C TYR A 292 -13.33 -31.57 -18.85
N ILE A 293 -14.56 -31.10 -19.07
CA ILE A 293 -14.87 -29.70 -19.39
C ILE A 293 -14.47 -28.76 -18.23
N VAL A 294 -14.76 -29.14 -16.98
CA VAL A 294 -14.44 -28.32 -15.80
C VAL A 294 -12.94 -28.24 -15.60
N ASN A 295 -12.22 -29.37 -15.70
CA ASN A 295 -10.76 -29.38 -15.61
C ASN A 295 -10.11 -28.47 -16.66
N ARG A 296 -10.58 -28.57 -17.91
CA ARG A 296 -10.07 -27.78 -19.04
C ARG A 296 -10.34 -26.28 -18.83
N ALA A 297 -11.56 -25.92 -18.41
CA ALA A 297 -11.92 -24.53 -18.13
C ALA A 297 -11.09 -23.95 -16.97
N CYS A 298 -10.88 -24.70 -15.88
CA CYS A 298 -10.07 -24.26 -14.75
C CYS A 298 -8.61 -24.06 -15.14
N THR A 299 -8.04 -24.98 -15.91
CA THR A 299 -6.65 -24.92 -16.36
C THR A 299 -6.41 -23.71 -17.27
N TYR A 300 -7.22 -23.53 -18.32
CA TYR A 300 -7.09 -22.36 -19.20
C TYR A 300 -7.45 -21.05 -18.49
N GLY A 301 -8.38 -21.07 -17.54
CA GLY A 301 -8.68 -19.93 -16.68
C GLY A 301 -7.47 -19.51 -15.85
N ALA A 302 -6.81 -20.46 -15.18
CA ALA A 302 -5.60 -20.18 -14.41
C ALA A 302 -4.47 -19.66 -15.30
N ILE A 303 -4.23 -20.28 -16.46
CA ILE A 303 -3.25 -19.82 -17.45
C ILE A 303 -3.57 -18.38 -17.89
N GLY A 304 -4.83 -18.08 -18.21
CA GLY A 304 -5.27 -16.76 -18.63
C GLY A 304 -5.03 -15.70 -17.56
N ILE A 305 -5.39 -15.98 -16.31
CA ILE A 305 -5.19 -15.06 -15.18
C ILE A 305 -3.71 -14.81 -14.95
N MET A 306 -2.88 -15.86 -14.86
CA MET A 306 -1.43 -15.71 -14.67
C MET A 306 -0.77 -14.99 -15.85
N GLY A 307 -1.24 -15.23 -17.08
CA GLY A 307 -0.77 -14.51 -18.27
C GLY A 307 -1.08 -13.01 -18.20
N VAL A 308 -2.30 -12.63 -17.82
CA VAL A 308 -2.67 -11.23 -17.61
C VAL A 308 -1.85 -10.60 -16.46
N MET A 309 -1.63 -11.32 -15.37
CA MET A 309 -0.77 -10.88 -14.26
C MET A 309 0.67 -10.63 -14.74
N ALA A 310 1.24 -11.54 -15.52
CA ALA A 310 2.59 -11.42 -16.06
C ALA A 310 2.70 -10.21 -17.01
N LEU A 311 1.74 -10.02 -17.91
CA LEU A 311 1.69 -8.85 -18.80
C LEU A 311 1.61 -7.53 -18.03
N ALA A 312 0.80 -7.47 -16.97
CA ALA A 312 0.70 -6.29 -16.13
C ALA A 312 2.01 -5.99 -15.36
N LEU A 313 2.73 -7.03 -14.91
CA LEU A 313 4.07 -6.85 -14.31
C LEU A 313 5.08 -6.36 -15.33
N ILE A 314 5.09 -6.92 -16.53
CA ILE A 314 5.97 -6.46 -17.62
C ILE A 314 5.67 -4.98 -17.93
N GLY A 315 4.39 -4.63 -18.08
CA GLY A 315 3.96 -3.25 -18.28
C GLY A 315 4.34 -2.31 -17.13
N SER A 316 4.43 -2.82 -15.89
CA SER A 316 4.83 -2.01 -14.73
C SER A 316 6.27 -1.47 -14.82
N PHE A 317 7.18 -2.13 -15.57
CA PHE A 317 8.54 -1.66 -15.79
C PHE A 317 8.60 -0.40 -16.67
N ALA A 318 7.63 -0.21 -17.56
CA ALA A 318 7.55 0.99 -18.40
C ALA A 318 7.04 2.23 -17.63
N ILE A 319 6.54 2.05 -16.41
CA ILE A 319 5.96 3.13 -15.61
C ILE A 319 7.07 3.81 -14.81
N LYS A 320 7.28 5.10 -15.07
CA LYS A 320 8.13 5.96 -14.25
C LYS A 320 7.46 6.20 -12.89
N TRP A 321 8.17 5.85 -11.83
CA TRP A 321 7.73 6.06 -10.45
C TRP A 321 8.34 7.34 -9.88
N PRO A 322 7.58 8.11 -9.08
CA PRO A 322 8.11 9.29 -8.40
C PRO A 322 9.21 8.89 -7.42
N HIS A 323 10.25 9.71 -7.32
CA HIS A 323 11.31 9.50 -6.35
C HIS A 323 10.81 9.80 -4.93
N MET A 324 11.03 8.87 -4.01
CA MET A 324 10.52 8.95 -2.63
C MET A 324 11.63 8.57 -1.64
N PRO A 325 12.24 9.55 -0.94
CA PRO A 325 13.31 9.30 0.03
C PRO A 325 12.83 8.63 1.33
N MET A 326 11.54 8.75 1.66
CA MET A 326 10.93 8.13 2.86
C MET A 326 9.66 7.35 2.51
N ASP A 327 9.37 6.26 3.23
CA ASP A 327 8.22 5.40 2.95
C ASP A 327 6.85 6.04 3.29
N PRO A 328 6.02 6.40 2.29
CA PRO A 328 4.69 6.97 2.54
C PRO A 328 3.68 5.96 3.10
N SER A 329 4.02 4.67 3.18
CA SER A 329 3.17 3.66 3.85
C SER A 329 3.02 3.93 5.35
N THR A 330 3.94 4.71 5.93
CA THR A 330 3.90 5.09 7.34
C THR A 330 3.36 6.51 7.50
N ILE A 331 2.74 6.77 8.66
CA ILE A 331 2.30 8.13 9.01
C ILE A 331 3.52 9.07 9.08
N ALA A 332 4.62 8.63 9.69
CA ALA A 332 5.87 9.38 9.78
C ALA A 332 6.43 9.74 8.39
N GLY A 333 6.40 8.80 7.44
CA GLY A 333 6.83 9.07 6.07
C GLY A 333 5.92 10.04 5.33
N THR A 334 4.61 9.96 5.52
CA THR A 334 3.71 10.97 4.97
C THR A 334 3.91 12.34 5.64
N MET A 335 4.20 12.39 6.94
CA MET A 335 4.52 13.63 7.68
C MET A 335 5.79 14.28 7.14
N TYR A 336 6.82 13.50 6.84
CA TYR A 336 8.06 13.99 6.24
C TYR A 336 7.79 14.82 4.96
N TYR A 337 6.89 14.35 4.10
CA TYR A 337 6.53 15.08 2.87
C TYR A 337 5.71 16.35 3.08
N VAL A 338 5.11 16.55 4.27
CA VAL A 338 4.18 17.65 4.52
C VAL A 338 4.68 18.63 5.59
N CYS A 339 5.60 18.22 6.47
CA CYS A 339 6.03 18.98 7.65
C CYS A 339 6.50 20.41 7.37
N ASP A 340 7.12 20.61 6.20
CA ASP A 340 7.73 21.87 5.76
C ASP A 340 6.92 22.55 4.64
N SER A 341 5.65 22.16 4.46
CA SER A 341 4.77 22.64 3.40
C SER A 341 4.04 23.92 3.77
N TRP A 342 3.89 24.85 2.81
CA TRP A 342 3.05 26.05 2.98
C TRP A 342 1.57 25.68 3.10
N MET A 343 1.17 24.51 2.60
CA MET A 343 -0.17 23.92 2.75
C MET A 343 -0.65 23.88 4.21
N LEU A 344 0.26 23.69 5.17
CA LEU A 344 -0.11 23.53 6.58
C LEU A 344 -0.80 24.76 7.16
N SER A 345 -0.46 25.97 6.71
CA SER A 345 -1.09 27.21 7.15
C SER A 345 -2.61 27.22 6.90
N GLY A 346 -3.06 26.63 5.77
CA GLY A 346 -4.48 26.50 5.45
C GLY A 346 -5.22 25.48 6.32
N PHE A 347 -4.52 24.55 6.98
CA PHE A 347 -5.13 23.53 7.84
C PHE A 347 -5.24 23.93 9.31
N GLU A 348 -4.68 25.08 9.67
CA GLU A 348 -4.85 25.66 10.99
C GLU A 348 -6.32 26.00 11.28
N GLY A 349 -6.65 26.14 12.56
CA GLY A 349 -8.01 26.44 13.00
C GLY A 349 -8.91 25.20 13.10
N GLY A 350 -8.33 24.08 13.55
CA GLY A 350 -9.08 22.89 13.99
C GLY A 350 -9.55 21.93 12.89
N VAL A 351 -8.94 21.94 11.71
CA VAL A 351 -9.30 21.04 10.59
C VAL A 351 -9.20 19.56 10.97
N SER A 352 -8.26 19.20 11.86
CA SER A 352 -8.04 17.83 12.34
C SER A 352 -9.18 17.27 13.19
N ARG A 353 -9.99 18.15 13.80
CA ARG A 353 -11.12 17.78 14.66
C ARG A 353 -12.41 17.57 13.88
N LEU A 354 -12.46 18.07 12.65
CA LEU A 354 -13.66 18.01 11.83
C LEU A 354 -13.90 16.59 11.29
N PRO A 355 -15.17 16.17 11.22
CA PRO A 355 -15.50 14.91 10.56
C PRO A 355 -15.14 15.00 9.07
N LYS A 356 -14.88 13.83 8.46
CA LYS A 356 -14.42 13.73 7.06
C LYS A 356 -15.17 14.64 6.08
N LYS A 357 -16.51 14.68 6.15
CA LYS A 357 -17.34 15.46 5.21
C LYS A 357 -17.09 16.97 5.31
N GLU A 358 -17.04 17.49 6.53
CA GLU A 358 -16.85 18.92 6.81
C GLU A 358 -15.41 19.34 6.52
N ARG A 359 -14.46 18.51 6.93
CA ARG A 359 -13.05 18.70 6.63
C ARG A 359 -12.80 18.74 5.12
N ASP A 360 -13.30 17.74 4.38
CA ASP A 360 -13.12 17.66 2.93
C ASP A 360 -13.85 18.80 2.20
N ALA A 361 -14.91 19.37 2.78
CA ALA A 361 -15.57 20.56 2.27
C ALA A 361 -14.73 21.82 2.53
N ARG A 362 -14.22 22.01 3.75
CA ARG A 362 -13.37 23.15 4.12
C ARG A 362 -12.10 23.21 3.27
N VAL A 363 -11.39 22.09 3.13
CA VAL A 363 -10.18 22.01 2.31
C VAL A 363 -10.48 22.23 0.82
N ARG A 364 -11.68 21.84 0.34
CA ARG A 364 -12.10 22.10 -1.04
C ARG A 364 -12.43 23.58 -1.27
N ASN A 365 -13.05 24.23 -0.30
CA ASN A 365 -13.47 25.63 -0.39
C ASN A 365 -12.27 26.59 -0.41
N MET A 366 -11.08 26.14 0.01
CA MET A 366 -9.84 26.91 -0.14
C MET A 366 -9.46 27.15 -1.62
N GLY A 367 -9.99 26.37 -2.57
CA GLY A 367 -9.72 26.58 -4.01
C GLY A 367 -8.30 26.26 -4.46
N LEU A 368 -7.44 25.78 -3.56
CA LEU A 368 -6.02 25.55 -3.81
C LEU A 368 -5.74 24.31 -4.67
N ARG A 369 -4.63 24.38 -5.39
CA ARG A 369 -4.07 23.27 -6.17
C ARG A 369 -2.78 22.80 -5.50
N TYR A 370 -2.56 21.50 -5.51
CA TYR A 370 -1.42 20.87 -4.84
C TYR A 370 -0.58 20.12 -5.86
N GLY A 371 0.73 20.13 -5.66
CA GLY A 371 1.72 19.38 -6.43
C GLY A 371 2.61 18.55 -5.51
N PHE A 372 3.32 17.57 -6.09
CA PHE A 372 4.35 16.80 -5.41
C PHE A 372 5.62 16.93 -6.24
N GLY A 373 6.75 17.20 -5.59
CA GLY A 373 8.02 17.32 -6.28
C GLY A 373 9.04 18.11 -5.48
N ARG A 374 10.03 18.63 -6.20
CA ARG A 374 11.09 19.46 -5.64
C ARG A 374 10.51 20.83 -5.31
N GLY A 375 10.62 21.26 -4.06
CA GLY A 375 10.13 22.55 -3.59
C GLY A 375 11.02 23.14 -2.50
N VAL A 376 10.88 24.44 -2.27
CA VAL A 376 11.45 25.12 -1.11
C VAL A 376 10.37 25.21 -0.05
N GLY A 377 10.62 24.58 1.10
CA GLY A 377 9.67 24.58 2.22
C GLY A 377 9.73 25.87 3.04
N VAL A 378 8.87 25.96 4.06
CA VAL A 378 8.80 27.12 4.97
C VAL A 378 10.13 27.37 5.67
N SER A 379 10.91 26.31 5.95
CA SER A 379 12.26 26.39 6.53
C SER A 379 13.33 26.97 5.59
N GLY A 380 12.99 27.26 4.33
CA GLY A 380 13.93 27.71 3.31
C GLY A 380 14.84 26.60 2.75
N LYS A 381 14.76 25.38 3.30
CA LYS A 381 15.46 24.20 2.77
C LYS A 381 14.69 23.63 1.60
N SER A 382 15.42 23.18 0.58
CA SER A 382 14.80 22.50 -0.55
C SER A 382 14.77 20.99 -0.36
N ARG A 383 13.60 20.41 -0.60
CA ARG A 383 13.31 18.98 -0.37
C ARG A 383 12.20 18.49 -1.30
N ILE A 384 12.01 17.18 -1.34
CA ILE A 384 10.80 16.58 -1.93
C ILE A 384 9.64 16.74 -0.95
N SER A 385 8.59 17.45 -1.35
CA SER A 385 7.43 17.70 -0.50
C SER A 385 6.12 17.76 -1.31
N VAL A 386 4.99 17.65 -0.60
CA VAL A 386 3.67 18.00 -1.12
C VAL A 386 3.40 19.44 -0.74
N ASP A 387 3.18 20.31 -1.71
CA ASP A 387 2.92 21.73 -1.45
C ASP A 387 1.85 22.32 -2.37
N MET A 388 1.39 23.52 -2.03
CA MET A 388 0.57 24.35 -2.90
C MET A 388 1.33 24.65 -4.19
N SER A 389 0.64 24.55 -5.33
CA SER A 389 1.20 24.90 -6.63
C SER A 389 1.60 26.38 -6.67
N GLU A 390 2.66 26.72 -7.40
CA GLU A 390 3.14 28.11 -7.54
C GLU A 390 2.05 29.04 -8.09
N ASP A 391 1.23 28.59 -9.05
CA ASP A 391 0.04 29.33 -9.54
C ASP A 391 -0.98 29.71 -8.46
N SER A 392 -0.95 29.04 -7.31
CA SER A 392 -1.83 29.28 -6.15
C SER A 392 -1.12 29.93 -4.97
N ARG A 393 0.20 30.16 -5.05
CA ARG A 393 0.93 31.00 -4.11
C ARG A 393 0.66 32.44 -4.53
N MET A 394 -0.34 33.10 -3.95
CA MET A 394 -0.47 34.54 -4.15
C MET A 394 0.81 35.22 -3.64
N PRO A 395 1.39 36.18 -4.39
CA PRO A 395 2.41 37.04 -3.83
C PRO A 395 1.79 37.82 -2.67
N ILE A 396 2.41 37.75 -1.50
CA ILE A 396 2.09 38.60 -0.35
C ILE A 396 2.64 39.99 -0.63
#